data_AF-A0AAU3KPR5-F1
#
_entry.id   AF-A0AAU3KPR5-F1
#
_cell.length_a   1.000
_cell.length_b   1.000
_cell.length_c   1.000
_cell.angle_alpha   90.00
_cell.angle_beta   90.00
_cell.angle_gamma   90.00
#
_symmetry.space_group_name_H-M   'P 1'
#
loop_
_entity.id
_entity.type
_entity.pdbx_description
1 polymer ?
#
loop_
_entity_poly.entity_id
_entity_poly.type
_entity_poly.pdbx_seq_one_letter_code
_entity_poly.pdbx_strand_id
1 'polypeptide(L)' 'MVITDAKALLAWIEASLPEVAPAAFGPWLAEPAGPGAVSAVVHIRVESAARPARSIVVVLSAHPITVNDSAS' A
#
# COMPACT_ATOMS: atom_id res chain seq x y z
N MET A 1 17.13 7.34 1.69
CA MET A 1 16.48 7.97 2.86
C MET A 1 16.48 6.98 3.99
N VAL A 2 16.75 7.40 5.23
CA VAL A 2 16.67 6.53 6.42
C VAL A 2 15.39 6.88 7.17
N ILE A 3 14.57 5.88 7.46
CA ILE A 3 13.30 6.01 8.19
C ILE A 3 13.48 5.35 9.55
N THR A 4 13.29 6.11 10.62
CA THR A 4 13.60 5.66 11.99
C THR A 4 12.39 5.37 12.86
N ASP A 5 11.19 5.75 12.42
CA ASP A 5 9.95 5.53 13.16
C ASP A 5 8.77 5.21 12.24
N ALA A 6 7.69 4.70 12.84
CA ALA A 6 6.52 4.23 12.13
C ALA A 6 5.74 5.36 11.42
N LYS A 7 5.77 6.60 11.94
CA LYS A 7 5.07 7.73 11.34
C LYS A 7 5.78 8.18 10.06
N ALA A 8 7.10 8.26 10.10
CA ALA A 8 7.92 8.55 8.93
C ALA A 8 7.80 7.44 7.88
N LEU A 9 7.68 6.17 8.30
CA LEU A 9 7.43 5.06 7.38
C LEU A 9 6.08 5.19 6.69
N LEU A 10 5.01 5.45 7.45
CA LEU A 10 3.68 5.61 6.91
C LEU A 10 3.61 6.78 5.92
N ALA A 11 4.15 7.94 6.30
CA ALA A 11 4.18 9.11 5.42
C ALA A 11 4.95 8.86 4.12
N TRP A 12 6.07 8.12 4.19
CA TRP A 12 6.81 7.73 2.99
C TRP A 12 6.01 6.77 2.11
N ILE A 13 5.33 5.77 2.69
CA ILE A 13 4.47 4.85 1.93
C ILE A 13 3.39 5.67 1.22
N GLU A 14 2.62 6.47 1.95
CA GLU A 14 1.52 7.29 1.40
C GLU A 14 2.00 8.20 0.26
N ALA A 15 3.16 8.84 0.40
CA ALA A 15 3.74 9.71 -0.62
C ALA A 15 4.34 8.96 -1.83
N SER A 16 4.62 7.66 -1.70
CA SER A 16 5.23 6.85 -2.76
C SER A 16 4.19 6.00 -3.50
N LEU A 17 2.96 5.91 -3.01
CA LEU A 17 1.90 5.18 -3.67
C LEU A 17 1.48 5.88 -4.97
N PRO A 18 1.17 5.13 -6.04
CA PRO A 18 0.61 5.72 -7.25
C PRO A 18 -0.66 6.50 -6.95
N GLU A 19 -0.77 7.68 -7.56
CA GLU A 19 -2.01 8.44 -7.54
C GLU A 19 -3.09 7.64 -8.28
N VAL A 20 -4.22 7.43 -7.62
CA VAL A 20 -5.40 6.78 -8.18
C VAL A 20 -6.57 7.75 -8.09
N ALA A 21 -7.44 7.75 -9.10
CA ALA A 21 -8.62 8.62 -9.11
C ALA A 21 -9.56 8.21 -7.94
N PRO A 22 -9.81 9.09 -6.95
CA PRO A 22 -10.56 8.72 -5.74
C PRO A 22 -12.02 8.32 -6.01
N ALA A 23 -12.59 8.76 -7.13
CA ALA A 23 -13.93 8.38 -7.57
C ALA A 23 -13.97 6.99 -8.25
N ALA A 24 -12.82 6.45 -8.67
CA ALA A 24 -12.73 5.18 -9.38
C ALA A 24 -12.13 4.07 -8.54
N PHE A 25 -11.33 4.39 -7.52
CA PHE A 25 -10.63 3.42 -6.67
C PHE A 25 -10.85 3.70 -5.18
N GLY A 26 -11.00 2.63 -4.41
CA GLY A 26 -11.01 2.67 -2.96
C GLY A 26 -9.63 2.94 -2.36
N PRO A 27 -9.51 2.92 -1.02
CA PRO A 27 -8.24 3.11 -0.35
C PRO A 27 -7.27 1.96 -0.67
N TRP A 28 -5.98 2.22 -0.49
CA TRP A 28 -4.94 1.20 -0.53
C TRP A 28 -5.02 0.31 0.72
N LEU A 29 -5.16 -1.00 0.53
CA LEU A 29 -5.26 -1.99 1.61
C LEU A 29 -4.21 -3.09 1.43
N ALA A 30 -3.78 -3.69 2.53
CA ALA A 30 -2.86 -4.84 2.54
C ALA A 30 -3.60 -6.15 2.26
N GLU A 31 -4.28 -6.21 1.13
CA GLU A 31 -5.13 -7.32 0.71
C GLU A 31 -4.70 -7.84 -0.68
N PRO A 32 -4.98 -9.12 -0.98
CA PRO A 32 -4.72 -9.68 -2.31
C PRO A 32 -5.43 -8.88 -3.40
N ALA A 33 -4.73 -8.60 -4.49
CA ALA A 33 -5.29 -7.88 -5.62
C ALA A 33 -6.46 -8.64 -6.25
N GLY A 34 -7.61 -7.97 -6.37
CA GLY A 34 -8.77 -8.46 -7.10
C GLY A 34 -8.78 -8.00 -8.56
N PRO A 35 -9.78 -8.42 -9.35
CA PRO A 35 -9.92 -7.98 -10.74
C PRO A 35 -9.97 -6.45 -10.85
N GLY A 36 -9.15 -5.88 -11.74
CA GLY A 36 -9.07 -4.44 -11.97
C GLY A 36 -8.36 -3.63 -10.88
N ALA A 37 -7.86 -4.27 -9.81
CA ALA A 37 -7.09 -3.58 -8.79
C ALA A 37 -5.74 -3.10 -9.31
N VAL A 38 -5.29 -1.95 -8.81
CA VAL A 38 -3.91 -1.48 -8.97
C VAL A 38 -3.11 -1.92 -7.75
N SER A 39 -1.89 -2.39 -7.95
CA SER A 39 -1.03 -2.88 -6.87
C SER A 39 0.28 -2.10 -6.77
N ALA A 40 0.76 -1.95 -5.54
CA ALA A 40 2.06 -1.41 -5.21
C ALA A 40 2.80 -2.42 -4.34
N VAL A 41 4.04 -2.74 -4.71
CA VAL A 41 4.88 -3.65 -3.95
C VAL A 41 5.92 -2.82 -3.18
N VAL A 42 5.81 -2.84 -1.87
CA VAL A 42 6.70 -2.11 -0.96
C VAL A 42 7.74 -3.08 -0.39
N HIS A 43 9.00 -2.88 -0.79
CA HIS A 43 10.13 -3.62 -0.25
C HIS A 43 10.74 -2.85 0.91
N ILE A 44 10.70 -3.42 2.11
CA ILE A 44 11.22 -2.81 3.34
C ILE A 44 12.41 -3.63 3.83
N ARG A 45 13.56 -2.98 3.99
CA ARG A 45 14.71 -3.55 4.67
C ARG A 45 14.80 -2.96 6.08
N VAL A 46 14.78 -3.83 7.08
CA VAL A 46 14.87 -3.46 8.49
C VAL A 46 16.27 -3.81 8.99
N GLU A 47 16.97 -2.79 9.47
CA GLU A 47 18.30 -2.93 10.06
C GLU A 47 18.23 -2.58 11.56
N SER A 48 18.95 -3.34 12.38
CA SER A 48 18.99 -3.16 13.84
C SER A 48 20.36 -3.55 14.36
N ALA A 49 20.84 -2.86 15.39
CA ALA A 49 22.09 -3.23 16.05
C ALA A 49 21.97 -4.56 16.83
N ALA A 50 20.76 -4.90 17.31
CA ALA A 50 20.53 -6.03 18.19
C ALA A 50 20.03 -7.29 17.47
N ARG A 51 19.70 -7.21 16.17
CA ARG A 51 19.10 -8.30 15.41
C ARG A 51 19.63 -8.32 13.97
N PRO A 52 19.77 -9.50 13.34
CA PRO A 52 20.10 -9.59 11.92
C PRO A 52 19.11 -8.80 11.06
N ALA A 53 19.61 -8.24 9.96
CA ALA A 53 18.78 -7.52 9.00
C ALA A 53 17.68 -8.43 8.43
N ARG A 54 16.51 -7.83 8.16
CA ARG A 54 15.35 -8.55 7.63
C ARG A 54 14.77 -7.81 6.44
N SER A 55 14.23 -8.55 5.49
CA SER A 55 13.47 -8.00 4.38
C SER A 55 12.01 -8.38 4.55
N ILE A 56 11.13 -7.40 4.38
CA ILE A 56 9.68 -7.53 4.43
C ILE A 56 9.14 -7.04 3.09
N VAL A 57 8.22 -7.79 2.50
CA VAL A 57 7.50 -7.39 1.29
C VAL A 57 6.05 -7.18 1.68
N VAL A 58 5.55 -5.98 1.43
CA VAL A 58 4.14 -5.64 1.63
C VAL A 58 3.54 -5.37 0.25
N VAL A 59 2.47 -6.08 -0.08
CA VAL A 59 1.68 -5.79 -1.27
C VAL A 59 0.47 -5.00 -0.83
N LEU A 60 0.29 -3.83 -1.43
CA LEU A 60 -0.87 -2.97 -1.25
C LEU A 60 -1.68 -2.98 -2.52
N SER A 61 -3.00 -3.00 -2.40
CA SER A 61 -3.94 -3.01 -3.51
C SER A 61 -5.00 -1.92 -3.33
N ALA A 62 -5.28 -1.17 -4.38
CA ALA A 62 -6.43 -0.28 -4.48
C ALA A 62 -7.44 -0.89 -5.46
N HIS A 63 -8.63 -1.24 -4.97
CA HIS A 63 -9.66 -1.90 -5.76
C HIS A 63 -10.58 -0.87 -6.43
N PRO A 64 -11.10 -1.15 -7.64
CA PRO A 64 -12.09 -0.29 -8.26
C PRO A 64 -13.34 -0.17 -7.37
N ILE A 65 -13.92 1.01 -7.32
CA ILE A 65 -15.23 1.22 -6.69
C ILE A 65 -16.26 0.64 -7.65
N THR A 66 -16.81 -0.53 -7.31
CA THR A 66 -17.98 -1.04 -8.01
C THR A 66 -19.16 -0.14 -7.65
N VAL A 67 -19.61 0.68 -8.59
CA VAL A 67 -20.91 1.36 -8.44
C VAL A 67 -21.96 0.25 -8.48
N ASN A 68 -22.44 -0.14 -7.30
CA ASN A 68 -23.54 -1.07 -7.22
C ASN A 68 -24.79 -0.32 -7.69
N ASP A 69 -25.09 -0.40 -8.99
CA ASP A 69 -26.31 0.15 -9.59
C ASP A 69 -27.49 -0.78 -9.24
N SER A 70 -27.80 -0.88 -7.95
CA SER A 70 -29.00 -1.56 -7.46
C SER A 70 -30.16 -0.55 -7.45
N ALA A 71 -30.58 -0.14 -8.64
CA ALA A 71 -31.89 0.43 -8.89
C ALA A 71 -32.57 -0.42 -9.96
N SER A 72 -33.39 -1.37 -9.52
CA SER A 72 -34.39 -2.06 -10.35
C SER A 72 -35.64 -2.25 -9.51
#